data_AF-A0A1G9SU53-F1
#
_entry.id   AF-A0A1G9SU53-F1
#
_cell.length_a   1.000
_cell.length_b   1.000
_cell.length_c   1.000
_cell.angle_alpha   90.00
_cell.angle_beta   90.00
_cell.angle_gamma   90.00
#
_symmetry.space_group_name_H-M   'P 1'
#
loop_
_entity.id
_entity.type
_entity.pdbx_description
1 polymer ?
#
loop_
_entity_poly.entity_id
_entity_poly.type
_entity_poly.pdbx_seq_one_letter_code
_entity_poly.pdbx_strand_id
1 'polypeptide(L)'
;MKYIYNIIEKIGLFFLRIIFKILHKELSPEVEKSFVEFIKFGIVGLSNTVISYLLYLITLTILDKNHLCIRYDYFIANMVAFILSVLWSFYWNNKYVFTVNDGEERNIFAALIKTYMSYAFTGLFLTNVLAFLWVDILGVSKLISPLITLIISVPINFVMNKLWAFKSKEVN
;
A
#
# COMPACT_ATOMS: atom_id res chain seq x y z
N MET A 1 11.47 -0.82 -15.95
CA MET A 1 10.59 -0.17 -14.94
C MET A 1 10.55 1.35 -15.03
N LYS A 2 11.69 2.08 -15.05
CA LYS A 2 11.69 3.57 -15.11
C LYS A 2 10.84 4.17 -16.25
N TYR A 3 10.82 3.53 -17.42
CA TYR A 3 10.06 4.03 -18.58
C TYR A 3 8.53 3.93 -18.39
N ILE A 4 8.03 2.76 -17.96
CA ILE A 4 6.60 2.55 -17.67
C ILE A 4 6.14 3.51 -16.57
N TYR A 5 6.97 3.67 -15.54
CA TYR A 5 6.72 4.59 -14.44
C TYR A 5 6.51 6.04 -14.93
N ASN A 6 7.44 6.55 -15.75
CA ASN A 6 7.36 7.89 -16.30
C ASN A 6 6.11 8.11 -17.17
N ILE A 7 5.63 7.07 -17.87
CA ILE A 7 4.41 7.17 -18.68
C ILE A 7 3.18 7.31 -17.78
N ILE A 8 3.02 6.42 -16.80
CA ILE A 8 1.88 6.46 -15.87
C ILE A 8 1.84 7.79 -15.12
N GLU A 9 2.99 8.26 -14.65
CA GLU A 9 3.11 9.55 -13.97
C GLU A 9 2.66 10.71 -14.87
N LYS A 10 3.19 10.80 -16.10
CA LYS A 10 2.82 11.87 -17.04
C LYS A 10 1.33 11.87 -17.37
N ILE A 11 0.76 10.68 -17.60
CA ILE A 11 -0.68 10.53 -17.88
C ILE A 11 -1.50 10.97 -16.67
N GLY A 12 -1.13 10.52 -15.47
CA GLY A 12 -1.82 10.90 -14.23
C GLY A 12 -1.78 12.41 -14.01
N LEU A 13 -0.60 13.02 -14.15
CA LEU A 13 -0.42 14.47 -13.99
C LEU A 13 -1.18 15.28 -15.03
N PHE A 14 -1.26 14.78 -16.26
CA PHE A 14 -2.07 15.40 -17.30
C PHE A 14 -3.55 15.48 -16.88
N PHE A 15 -4.13 14.38 -16.39
CA PHE A 15 -5.51 14.37 -15.90
C PHE A 15 -5.70 15.22 -14.64
N LEU A 16 -4.74 15.20 -13.70
CA LEU A 16 -4.80 16.04 -12.51
C LEU A 16 -4.85 17.53 -12.88
N ARG A 17 -4.01 17.96 -13.83
CA ARG A 17 -3.98 19.34 -14.33
C ARG A 17 -5.29 19.72 -15.02
N ILE A 18 -5.91 18.80 -15.76
CA ILE A 18 -7.24 19.03 -16.34
C ILE A 18 -8.29 19.26 -15.25
N ILE A 19 -8.30 18.42 -14.21
CA ILE A 19 -9.26 18.54 -13.10
C ILE A 19 -9.09 19.90 -12.39
N PHE A 20 -7.85 20.29 -12.06
CA PHE A 20 -7.59 21.57 -11.41
C PHE A 20 -7.97 22.77 -12.29
N LYS A 21 -7.73 22.66 -13.61
CA LYS A 21 -8.17 23.67 -14.58
C LYS A 21 -9.69 23.80 -14.62
N ILE A 22 -10.42 22.68 -14.59
CA ILE A 22 -11.90 22.67 -14.54
C ILE A 22 -12.41 23.25 -13.23
N LEU A 23 -11.73 22.99 -12.12
CA LEU A 23 -12.07 23.52 -10.80
C LEU A 23 -11.63 24.98 -10.58
N HIS A 24 -11.03 25.63 -11.60
CA HIS A 24 -10.47 26.98 -11.50
C HIS A 24 -9.50 27.16 -10.31
N LYS A 25 -8.75 26.11 -9.97
CA LYS A 25 -7.73 26.14 -8.91
C LYS A 25 -6.34 25.97 -9.49
N GLU A 26 -5.37 26.64 -8.89
CA GLU A 26 -3.96 26.42 -9.19
C GLU A 26 -3.49 25.10 -8.57
N LEU A 27 -2.73 24.32 -9.34
CA LEU A 27 -2.11 23.10 -8.86
C LEU A 27 -0.82 23.45 -8.11
N SER A 28 -0.80 23.27 -6.80
CA SER A 28 0.40 23.54 -6.01
C SER A 28 1.46 22.44 -6.21
N PRO A 29 2.76 22.77 -6.12
CA PRO A 29 3.85 21.79 -6.23
C PRO A 29 3.76 20.65 -5.21
N GLU A 30 3.23 20.93 -4.02
CA GLU A 30 3.06 19.94 -2.96
C GLU A 30 1.96 18.93 -3.30
N VAL A 31 0.87 19.38 -3.93
CA VAL A 31 -0.21 18.50 -4.40
C VAL A 31 0.30 17.63 -5.56
N GLU A 32 1.04 18.22 -6.49
CA GLU A 32 1.66 17.49 -7.61
C GLU A 32 2.60 16.39 -7.08
N LYS A 33 3.51 16.73 -6.17
CA LYS A 33 4.40 15.77 -5.51
C LYS A 33 3.63 14.66 -4.80
N SER A 34 2.62 15.03 -4.01
CA SER A 34 1.79 14.08 -3.26
C SER A 34 1.04 13.10 -4.17
N PHE A 35 0.57 13.58 -5.32
CA PHE A 35 -0.13 12.76 -6.29
C PHE A 35 0.81 11.78 -6.99
N VAL A 36 2.02 12.22 -7.34
CA VAL A 36 3.07 11.35 -7.90
C VAL A 36 3.45 10.24 -6.90
N GLU A 37 3.61 10.59 -5.61
CA GLU A 37 3.83 9.62 -4.54
C GLU A 37 2.68 8.62 -4.43
N PHE A 38 1.42 9.09 -4.54
CA PHE A 38 0.25 8.21 -4.51
C PHE A 38 0.23 7.22 -5.68
N ILE A 39 0.55 7.66 -6.90
CA ILE A 39 0.69 6.77 -8.06
C ILE A 39 1.77 5.72 -7.81
N LYS A 40 2.95 6.14 -7.36
CA LYS A 40 4.05 5.20 -7.04
C LYS A 40 3.62 4.20 -5.97
N PHE A 41 2.97 4.68 -4.91
CA PHE A 41 2.45 3.84 -3.84
C PHE A 41 1.45 2.81 -4.36
N GLY A 42 0.54 3.22 -5.27
CA GLY A 42 -0.40 2.32 -5.93
C GLY A 42 0.31 1.23 -6.73
N ILE A 43 1.35 1.57 -7.49
CA ILE A 43 2.15 0.59 -8.25
C ILE A 43 2.86 -0.39 -7.31
N VAL A 44 3.46 0.11 -6.22
CA VAL A 44 4.06 -0.75 -5.20
C VAL A 44 3.01 -1.65 -4.55
N GLY A 45 1.82 -1.12 -4.27
CA GLY A 45 0.69 -1.88 -3.72
C GLY A 45 0.23 -3.01 -4.65
N LEU A 46 0.12 -2.76 -5.95
CA LEU A 46 -0.20 -3.80 -6.93
C LEU A 46 0.89 -4.89 -6.98
N SER A 47 2.16 -4.49 -6.99
CA SER A 47 3.28 -5.43 -6.92
C SER A 47 3.25 -6.24 -5.63
N ASN A 48 2.90 -5.60 -4.51
CA ASN A 48 2.76 -6.25 -3.22
C ASN A 48 1.69 -7.34 -3.22
N THR A 49 0.53 -7.08 -3.83
CA THR A 49 -0.54 -8.09 -3.95
C THR A 49 -0.06 -9.31 -4.74
N VAL A 50 0.64 -9.10 -5.86
CA VAL A 50 1.20 -10.20 -6.66
C VAL A 50 2.23 -10.99 -5.84
N ILE A 51 3.17 -10.31 -5.18
CA ILE A 51 4.20 -10.95 -4.36
C ILE A 51 3.60 -11.69 -3.17
N SER A 52 2.60 -11.11 -2.49
CA SER A 52 1.89 -11.74 -1.39
C SER A 52 1.22 -13.05 -1.82
N TYR A 53 0.54 -13.05 -2.97
CA TYR A 53 -0.08 -14.26 -3.51
C TYR A 53 0.95 -15.33 -3.90
N LEU A 54 2.05 -14.93 -4.53
CA LEU A 54 3.14 -15.85 -4.87
C LEU A 54 3.78 -16.48 -3.62
N LEU A 55 4.04 -15.66 -2.59
CA LEU A 55 4.58 -16.14 -1.32
C LEU A 55 3.62 -17.13 -0.66
N TYR A 56 2.33 -16.82 -0.63
CA TYR A 56 1.30 -17.72 -0.13
C TYR A 56 1.34 -19.07 -0.84
N LEU A 57 1.33 -19.08 -2.18
CA LEU A 57 1.36 -20.31 -2.97
C LEU A 57 2.66 -21.12 -2.77
N ILE A 58 3.80 -20.44 -2.74
CA ILE A 58 5.11 -21.08 -2.51
C ILE A 58 5.14 -21.72 -1.12
N THR A 59 4.72 -21.00 -0.08
CA THR A 59 4.68 -21.54 1.29
C THR A 59 3.73 -22.73 1.40
N LEU A 60 2.53 -22.64 0.81
CA LEU A 60 1.58 -23.74 0.81
C LEU A 60 2.16 -24.98 0.12
N THR A 61 2.78 -24.81 -1.05
CA THR A 61 3.41 -25.91 -1.80
C THR A 61 4.56 -26.57 -1.04
N ILE A 62 5.36 -25.77 -0.30
CA ILE A 62 6.45 -26.29 0.54
C ILE A 62 5.88 -27.09 1.72
N LEU A 63 4.83 -26.61 2.39
CA LEU A 63 4.23 -27.29 3.53
C LEU A 63 3.58 -28.62 3.13
N ASP A 64 2.83 -28.62 2.03
CA ASP A 64 2.15 -29.81 1.49
C ASP A 64 3.16 -30.90 1.10
N LYS A 65 4.22 -30.54 0.35
CA LYS A 65 5.28 -31.48 -0.06
C LYS A 65 6.02 -32.14 1.10
N ASN A 66 6.11 -31.47 2.24
CA ASN A 66 6.80 -31.98 3.43
C ASN A 66 5.83 -32.61 4.44
N HIS A 67 4.52 -32.69 4.14
CA HIS A 67 3.47 -33.13 5.06
C HIS A 67 3.48 -32.39 6.41
N LEU A 68 3.94 -31.13 6.42
CA LEU A 68 4.06 -30.32 7.62
C LEU A 68 2.77 -29.56 7.87
N CYS A 69 2.22 -29.67 9.08
CA CYS A 69 1.14 -28.82 9.57
C CYS A 69 -0.09 -28.74 8.63
N ILE A 70 -0.49 -29.85 8.00
CA ILE A 70 -1.56 -29.94 6.97
C ILE A 70 -2.87 -29.25 7.41
N ARG A 71 -3.18 -29.23 8.70
CA ARG A 71 -4.41 -28.60 9.22
C ARG A 71 -4.34 -27.06 9.33
N TYR A 72 -3.15 -26.48 9.38
CA TYR A 72 -2.90 -25.05 9.63
C TYR A 72 -2.00 -24.39 8.57
N ASP A 73 -1.77 -25.09 7.46
CA ASP A 73 -0.87 -24.69 6.38
C ASP A 73 -1.25 -23.33 5.77
N TYR A 74 -2.54 -23.07 5.55
CA TYR A 74 -3.04 -21.80 5.03
C TYR A 74 -2.83 -20.64 6.00
N PHE A 75 -2.93 -20.85 7.33
CA PHE A 75 -2.63 -19.80 8.30
C PHE A 75 -1.15 -19.44 8.28
N ILE A 76 -0.27 -20.45 8.24
CA ILE A 76 1.18 -20.26 8.14
C ILE A 76 1.52 -19.55 6.83
N ALA A 77 0.95 -20.00 5.70
CA ALA A 77 1.15 -19.38 4.40
C ALA A 77 0.68 -17.91 4.38
N ASN A 78 -0.48 -17.60 4.96
CA ASN A 78 -0.95 -16.22 5.09
C ASN A 78 -0.02 -15.36 5.96
N MET A 79 0.48 -15.90 7.07
CA MET A 79 1.39 -15.18 7.95
C MET A 79 2.73 -14.88 7.27
N VAL A 80 3.33 -15.87 6.60
CA VAL A 80 4.57 -15.71 5.82
C VAL A 80 4.37 -14.72 4.68
N ALA A 81 3.28 -14.87 3.92
CA ALA A 81 2.93 -13.96 2.84
C ALA A 81 2.77 -12.53 3.34
N PHE A 82 2.05 -12.31 4.44
CA PHE A 82 1.88 -10.99 5.04
C PHE A 82 3.22 -10.38 5.44
N ILE A 83 4.04 -11.10 6.22
CA ILE A 83 5.33 -10.59 6.71
C ILE A 83 6.25 -10.19 5.55
N LEU A 84 6.49 -11.11 4.61
CA LEU A 84 7.43 -10.87 3.53
C LEU A 84 6.91 -9.86 2.49
N SER A 85 5.59 -9.83 2.25
CA SER A 85 4.98 -8.82 1.38
C SER A 85 5.07 -7.41 1.98
N VAL A 86 4.82 -7.24 3.29
CA VAL A 86 4.96 -5.93 3.92
C VAL A 86 6.41 -5.46 3.90
N LEU A 87 7.39 -6.36 4.07
CA LEU A 87 8.80 -6.03 3.89
C LEU A 87 9.12 -5.61 2.45
N TRP A 88 8.56 -6.30 1.45
CA TRP A 88 8.67 -5.90 0.04
C TRP A 88 8.11 -4.49 -0.18
N SER A 89 6.89 -4.25 0.30
CA SER A 89 6.26 -2.93 0.25
C SER A 89 7.09 -1.86 0.92
N PHE A 90 7.64 -2.15 2.11
CA PHE A 90 8.51 -1.22 2.83
C PHE A 90 9.75 -0.86 2.01
N TYR A 91 10.43 -1.86 1.45
CA TYR A 91 11.65 -1.65 0.67
C TYR A 91 11.41 -0.71 -0.52
N TRP A 92 10.37 -0.98 -1.32
CA TRP A 92 10.07 -0.16 -2.50
C TRP A 92 9.50 1.20 -2.13
N ASN A 93 8.67 1.29 -1.08
CA ASN A 93 8.16 2.58 -0.60
C ASN A 93 9.27 3.47 -0.05
N ASN A 94 10.18 2.93 0.75
CA ASN A 94 11.30 3.69 1.29
C ASN A 94 12.26 4.17 0.19
N LYS A 95 12.53 3.32 -0.81
CA LYS A 95 13.54 3.60 -1.83
C LYS A 95 13.02 4.48 -2.98
N TYR A 96 11.75 4.36 -3.36
CA TYR A 96 11.23 5.00 -4.58
C TYR A 96 10.05 5.94 -4.36
N VAL A 97 9.29 5.77 -3.28
CA VAL A 97 8.06 6.54 -3.04
C VAL A 97 8.33 7.70 -2.11
N PHE A 98 8.83 7.42 -0.92
CA PHE A 98 9.05 8.41 0.13
C PHE A 98 10.54 8.65 0.33
N THR A 99 11.19 9.16 -0.72
CA THR A 99 12.62 9.50 -0.71
C THR A 99 12.88 10.60 0.31
N VAL A 100 13.95 10.43 1.08
CA VAL A 100 14.44 11.42 2.05
C VAL A 100 15.20 12.51 1.28
N ASN A 101 14.94 13.79 1.56
CA ASN A 101 15.63 14.89 0.89
C ASN A 101 17.02 15.13 1.53
N ASP A 102 17.87 15.90 0.85
CA ASP A 102 19.16 16.31 1.41
C ASP A 102 18.95 17.10 2.71
N GLY A 103 19.65 16.71 3.79
CA GLY A 103 19.52 17.32 5.12
C GLY A 103 18.38 16.75 5.97
N GLU A 104 17.66 15.74 5.49
CA GLU A 104 16.68 15.00 6.27
C GLU A 104 17.20 13.61 6.66
N GLU A 105 16.76 13.11 7.81
CA GLU A 105 17.02 11.73 8.25
C GLU A 105 15.74 11.02 8.66
N ARG A 106 15.78 9.68 8.53
CA ARG A 106 14.71 8.78 8.96
C ARG A 106 15.30 7.56 9.64
N ASN A 107 14.80 7.25 10.83
CA ASN A 107 15.08 5.97 11.47
C ASN A 107 14.36 4.84 10.70
N ILE A 108 15.14 4.03 9.99
CA ILE A 108 14.65 2.95 9.13
C ILE A 108 13.91 1.87 9.93
N PHE A 109 14.38 1.53 11.14
CA PHE A 109 13.74 0.52 11.97
C PHE A 109 12.38 0.99 12.48
N ALA A 110 12.29 2.24 12.93
CA ALA A 110 11.01 2.85 13.32
C ALA A 110 10.04 2.93 12.14
N ALA A 111 10.53 3.28 10.94
CA ALA A 111 9.73 3.32 9.72
C ALA A 111 9.19 1.93 9.34
N LEU A 112 10.01 0.88 9.48
CA LEU A 112 9.61 -0.50 9.23
C LEU A 112 8.46 -0.92 10.16
N ILE A 113 8.61 -0.70 11.47
CA ILE A 113 7.58 -1.06 12.45
C ILE A 113 6.27 -0.30 12.18
N LYS A 114 6.35 1.00 11.90
CA LYS A 114 5.16 1.80 11.55
C LYS A 114 4.50 1.34 10.25
N THR A 115 5.28 0.87 9.29
CA THR A 115 4.75 0.29 8.05
C THR A 115 3.95 -0.97 8.36
N TYR A 116 4.50 -1.90 9.16
CA TYR A 116 3.73 -3.07 9.62
C TYR A 116 2.44 -2.69 10.35
N MET A 117 2.50 -1.70 11.24
CA MET A 117 1.29 -1.21 11.92
C MET A 117 0.27 -0.63 10.93
N SER A 118 0.70 0.12 9.92
CA SER A 118 -0.19 0.67 8.89
C SER A 118 -0.87 -0.43 8.07
N TYR A 119 -0.11 -1.43 7.61
CA TYR A 119 -0.66 -2.55 6.83
C TYR A 119 -1.55 -3.47 7.68
N ALA A 120 -1.20 -3.70 8.95
CA ALA A 120 -2.05 -4.47 9.87
C ALA A 120 -3.35 -3.72 10.18
N PHE A 121 -3.28 -2.42 10.46
CA PHE A 121 -4.46 -1.60 10.73
C PHE A 121 -5.38 -1.54 9.50
N THR A 122 -4.84 -1.24 8.33
CA THR A 122 -5.67 -1.09 7.12
C THR A 122 -6.15 -2.43 6.57
N GLY A 123 -5.29 -3.46 6.58
CA GLY A 123 -5.59 -4.78 6.04
C GLY A 123 -6.46 -5.66 6.95
N LEU A 124 -6.35 -5.51 8.28
CA LEU A 124 -7.14 -6.29 9.23
C LEU A 124 -8.29 -5.47 9.81
N PHE A 125 -7.97 -4.40 10.53
CA PHE A 125 -9.00 -3.67 11.28
C PHE A 125 -9.96 -2.90 10.38
N LEU A 126 -9.44 -1.97 9.58
CA LEU A 126 -10.25 -1.10 8.72
C LEU A 126 -11.04 -1.90 7.68
N THR A 127 -10.42 -2.90 7.06
CA THR A 127 -11.07 -3.75 6.06
C THR A 127 -12.27 -4.49 6.64
N ASN A 128 -12.18 -5.03 7.86
CA ASN A 128 -13.31 -5.71 8.51
C ASN A 128 -14.41 -4.74 8.95
N VAL A 129 -14.06 -3.57 9.48
CA VAL A 129 -15.04 -2.52 9.83
C VAL A 129 -15.82 -2.07 8.59
N LEU A 130 -15.12 -1.82 7.48
CA LEU A 130 -15.75 -1.44 6.22
C LEU A 130 -16.59 -2.58 5.65
N ALA A 131 -16.11 -3.83 5.71
CA ALA A 131 -16.88 -4.98 5.25
C ALA A 131 -18.22 -5.12 6.00
N PHE A 132 -18.22 -4.97 7.33
CA PHE A 132 -19.44 -4.96 8.15
C PHE A 132 -20.38 -3.81 7.77
N LEU A 133 -19.84 -2.60 7.60
CA LEU A 133 -20.62 -1.44 7.16
C LEU A 133 -21.29 -1.70 5.80
N TRP A 134 -20.54 -2.22 4.82
CA TRP A 134 -21.06 -2.44 3.48
C TRP A 134 -22.10 -3.56 3.45
N VAL A 135 -21.80 -4.70 4.05
CA VAL A 135 -22.62 -5.91 3.90
C VAL A 135 -23.80 -5.89 4.85
N ASP A 136 -23.56 -5.65 6.14
CA ASP A 136 -24.58 -5.82 7.17
C ASP A 136 -25.43 -4.56 7.39
N ILE A 137 -24.86 -3.37 7.20
CA ILE A 137 -25.59 -2.10 7.39
C ILE A 137 -26.20 -1.61 6.06
N LEU A 138 -25.42 -1.58 4.98
CA LEU A 138 -25.87 -1.02 3.69
C LEU A 138 -26.40 -2.07 2.69
N GLY A 139 -26.31 -3.37 3.01
CA GLY A 139 -26.83 -4.45 2.15
C GLY A 139 -26.06 -4.63 0.83
N VAL A 140 -24.83 -4.14 0.74
CA VAL A 140 -23.97 -4.30 -0.44
C VAL A 140 -23.56 -5.77 -0.57
N SER A 141 -23.54 -6.28 -1.81
CA SER A 141 -23.09 -7.64 -2.09
C SER A 141 -21.68 -7.92 -1.57
N LYS A 142 -21.50 -9.09 -0.96
CA LYS A 142 -20.20 -9.62 -0.50
C LYS A 142 -19.17 -9.70 -1.64
N LEU A 143 -19.60 -9.75 -2.90
CA LEU A 143 -18.73 -9.76 -4.07
C LEU A 143 -18.13 -8.37 -4.37
N ILE A 144 -18.90 -7.30 -4.15
CA ILE A 144 -18.50 -5.93 -4.50
C ILE A 144 -17.87 -5.21 -3.30
N SER A 145 -18.26 -5.59 -2.08
CA SER A 145 -17.75 -4.99 -0.83
C SER A 145 -16.21 -4.90 -0.77
N PRO A 146 -15.43 -5.95 -1.11
CA PRO A 146 -13.97 -5.85 -1.12
C PRO A 146 -13.43 -4.79 -2.10
N LEU A 147 -14.06 -4.61 -3.26
CA LEU A 147 -13.63 -3.62 -4.25
C LEU A 147 -13.85 -2.19 -3.76
N ILE A 148 -15.00 -1.92 -3.13
CA ILE A 148 -15.30 -0.61 -2.51
C ILE A 148 -14.35 -0.35 -1.34
N THR A 149 -14.08 -1.38 -0.55
CA THR A 149 -13.11 -1.28 0.56
C THR A 149 -11.73 -0.88 0.06
N LEU A 150 -11.25 -1.40 -1.08
CA LEU A 150 -9.95 -1.00 -1.65
C LEU A 150 -9.89 0.49 -2.02
N ILE A 151 -10.98 1.07 -2.51
CA ILE A 151 -11.05 2.50 -2.88
C ILE A 151 -10.79 3.40 -1.66
N ILE A 152 -11.13 2.93 -0.46
CA ILE A 152 -10.96 3.69 0.79
C ILE A 152 -9.69 3.28 1.54
N SER A 153 -9.40 1.98 1.62
CA SER A 153 -8.28 1.46 2.38
C SER A 153 -6.94 1.86 1.77
N VAL A 154 -6.83 1.93 0.44
CA VAL A 154 -5.58 2.30 -0.25
C VAL A 154 -5.19 3.76 0.02
N PRO A 155 -6.07 4.77 -0.15
CA PRO A 155 -5.78 6.15 0.25
C PRO A 155 -5.44 6.30 1.73
N ILE A 156 -6.16 5.62 2.63
CA ILE A 156 -5.88 5.68 4.07
C ILE A 156 -4.49 5.09 4.36
N ASN A 157 -4.16 3.93 3.77
CA ASN A 157 -2.84 3.33 3.95
C ASN A 157 -1.74 4.22 3.38
N PHE A 158 -1.96 4.89 2.25
CA PHE A 158 -1.04 5.87 1.70
C PHE A 158 -0.79 7.03 2.66
N VAL A 159 -1.85 7.63 3.21
CA VAL A 159 -1.75 8.76 4.15
C VAL A 159 -1.00 8.35 5.41
N MET A 160 -1.31 7.18 5.98
CA MET A 160 -0.60 6.65 7.15
C MET A 160 0.90 6.43 6.84
N ASN A 161 1.21 5.85 5.68
CA ASN A 161 2.60 5.64 5.30
C ASN A 161 3.33 6.97 5.09
N LYS A 162 2.74 7.89 4.35
CA LYS A 162 3.33 9.21 4.05
C LYS A 162 3.55 10.06 5.29
N LEU A 163 2.50 10.25 6.10
CA LEU A 163 2.51 11.23 7.20
C LEU A 163 3.09 10.67 8.51
N TRP A 164 3.14 9.34 8.66
CA TRP A 164 3.56 8.73 9.91
C TRP A 164 4.71 7.73 9.77
N ALA A 165 4.59 6.74 8.88
CA ALA A 165 5.63 5.70 8.72
C ALA A 165 6.92 6.27 8.14
N PHE A 166 6.80 7.09 7.10
CA PHE A 166 7.91 7.67 6.35
C PHE A 166 8.12 9.16 6.62
N LYS A 167 7.60 9.68 7.75
CA LYS A 167 7.91 11.06 8.15
C LYS A 167 9.40 11.18 8.51
N SER A 168 10.15 11.94 7.74
CA SER A 168 11.54 12.34 8.01
C SER A 168 11.59 13.56 8.94
N LYS A 169 12.76 13.80 9.54
CA LYS A 169 13.06 14.99 10.34
C LYS A 169 14.28 15.69 9.75
N GLU A 170 14.29 17.01 9.82
CA GLU A 170 15.50 17.80 9.52
C GLU A 170 16.62 17.43 10.50
N VAL A 171 17.83 17.27 9.96
CA VAL A 171 19.05 17.10 10.74
C VAL A 171 19.48 18.50 11.20
N ASN A 172 19.31 18.78 12.49
CA ASN A 172 19.85 19.99 13.13
C ASN A 172 21.35 19.89 13.32
#